data_AF-A0A4V3SG25-F1
#
_entry.id   AF-A0A4V3SG25-F1
#
_cell.length_a   1.000
_cell.length_b   1.000
_cell.length_c   1.000
_cell.angle_alpha   90.00
_cell.angle_beta   90.00
_cell.angle_gamma   90.00
#
_symmetry.space_group_name_H-M   'P 1'
#
loop_
_entity.id
_entity.type
_entity.pdbx_description
1 polymer ?
#
loop_
_entity_poly.entity_id
_entity_poly.type
_entity_poly.pdbx_seq_one_letter_code
_entity_poly.pdbx_strand_id
1 'polypeptide(L)' 'MSKSTGNFLTLAEAIEKYCADGVRLALADAGDSLDDENVKEEMAEAGLLRLYGLLDWIGQTLKAMFEDGGFGY' A
#
# COMPACT_ATOMS: atom_id res chain seq x y z
N MET A 1 -3.66 2.03 -20.58
CA MET A 1 -4.00 3.39 -20.09
C MET A 1 -4.04 4.37 -21.26
N SER A 2 -5.13 5.10 -21.49
CA SER A 2 -5.25 6.06 -22.59
C SER A 2 -5.78 7.42 -22.12
N LYS A 3 -5.09 8.50 -22.51
CA LYS A 3 -5.45 9.88 -22.17
C LYS A 3 -6.78 10.31 -22.77
N SER A 4 -7.09 9.85 -23.98
CA SER A 4 -8.31 10.22 -24.70
C SER A 4 -9.56 9.54 -24.14
N THR A 5 -9.42 8.42 -23.42
CA THR A 5 -10.53 7.69 -22.79
C THR A 5 -10.70 8.03 -21.30
N GLY A 6 -9.93 9.00 -20.77
CA GLY A 6 -9.98 9.39 -19.35
C GLY A 6 -9.44 8.35 -18.37
N ASN A 7 -8.82 7.26 -18.88
CA ASN A 7 -8.22 6.20 -18.07
C ASN A 7 -6.69 6.31 -18.13
N PHE A 8 -6.19 7.47 -17.69
CA PHE A 8 -4.78 7.76 -17.59
C PHE A 8 -4.52 8.48 -16.27
N LEU A 9 -3.57 7.96 -15.52
CA LEU A 9 -3.17 8.45 -14.21
C LEU A 9 -1.68 8.76 -14.29
N THR A 10 -1.28 10.00 -14.02
CA THR A 10 0.14 10.33 -13.91
C THR A 10 0.71 9.78 -12.60
N LEU A 11 2.04 9.60 -12.54
CA LEU A 11 2.71 9.15 -11.32
C LEU A 11 2.43 10.10 -10.13
N ALA A 12 2.41 11.41 -10.37
CA ALA A 12 2.14 12.39 -9.33
C ALA A 12 0.71 12.26 -8.79
N GLU A 13 -0.29 12.15 -9.67
CA GLU A 13 -1.69 11.94 -9.28
C GLU A 13 -1.88 10.60 -8.54
N ALA A 14 -1.20 9.55 -8.99
CA ALA A 14 -1.26 8.25 -8.33
C ALA A 14 -0.72 8.30 -6.89
N ILE A 15 0.42 8.98 -6.69
CA ILE A 15 1.03 9.15 -5.37
C ILE A 15 0.15 10.02 -4.47
N GLU A 16 -0.42 11.11 -5.00
CA GLU A 16 -1.32 11.98 -4.25
C GLU A 16 -2.59 11.25 -3.81
N LYS A 17 -3.12 10.34 -4.65
CA LYS A 17 -4.35 9.60 -4.38
C LYS A 17 -4.16 8.38 -3.48
N TYR A 18 -3.05 7.63 -3.62
CA TYR A 18 -2.85 6.33 -2.97
C TYR A 18 -1.61 6.22 -2.08
N CYS A 19 -0.89 7.33 -1.88
CA CYS A 19 0.45 7.35 -1.28
C CYS A 19 1.49 6.58 -2.12
N ALA A 20 2.76 6.94 -1.95
CA ALA A 20 3.86 6.27 -2.66
C ALA A 20 3.90 4.76 -2.39
N ASP A 21 3.61 4.35 -1.15
CA ASP A 21 3.67 2.94 -0.77
C ASP A 21 2.52 2.12 -1.35
N GLY A 22 1.30 2.68 -1.37
CA GLY A 22 0.14 2.03 -2.00
C GLY A 22 0.35 1.82 -3.50
N VAL A 23 0.88 2.83 -4.19
CA VAL A 23 1.21 2.72 -5.63
C VAL A 23 2.29 1.67 -5.87
N ARG A 24 3.35 1.64 -5.07
CA ARG A 24 4.41 0.63 -5.20
C ARG A 24 3.89 -0.78 -4.97
N LEU A 25 2.97 -0.97 -4.01
CA LEU A 25 2.37 -2.27 -3.74
C LEU A 25 1.49 -2.73 -4.91
N ALA A 26 0.70 -1.83 -5.50
CA ALA A 26 -0.10 -2.13 -6.68
C ALA A 26 0.75 -2.43 -7.92
N LEU A 27 1.91 -1.78 -8.07
CA LEU A 27 2.87 -2.09 -9.13
C LEU A 27 3.53 -3.46 -8.92
N ALA A 28 3.81 -3.84 -7.68
CA ALA A 28 4.34 -5.17 -7.37
C ALA A 28 3.30 -6.28 -7.57
N ASP A 29 2.02 -5.99 -7.33
CA ASP A 29 0.90 -6.92 -7.59
C ASP A 29 0.53 -7.00 -9.07
N ALA A 30 0.82 -5.94 -9.86
CA ALA A 30 0.51 -5.91 -11.27
C ALA A 30 1.09 -7.14 -11.98
N GLY A 31 2.34 -7.51 -11.66
CA GLY A 31 2.92 -8.81 -11.98
C GLY A 31 4.42 -8.73 -12.29
N ASP A 32 5.05 -9.89 -12.45
CA ASP A 32 6.49 -10.07 -12.68
C ASP A 32 6.80 -10.73 -14.03
N SER A 33 5.77 -10.93 -14.87
CA SER A 33 5.89 -11.53 -16.19
C SER A 33 6.42 -10.53 -17.23
N LEU A 34 6.72 -11.04 -18.44
CA LEU A 34 7.10 -10.20 -19.58
C LEU A 34 5.89 -9.68 -20.36
N ASP A 35 4.67 -10.05 -19.95
CA ASP A 35 3.43 -9.65 -20.60
C ASP A 35 2.96 -8.27 -20.12
N ASP A 36 1.99 -7.68 -20.83
CA ASP A 36 1.39 -6.40 -20.44
C ASP A 36 0.49 -6.58 -19.20
N GLU A 37 1.06 -6.31 -18.03
CA GLU A 37 0.38 -6.38 -16.75
C GLU A 37 -0.57 -5.19 -16.50
N ASN A 38 -1.62 -5.40 -15.72
CA ASN A 38 -2.63 -4.38 -15.42
C ASN A 38 -2.52 -3.85 -13.98
N VAL A 39 -2.27 -2.55 -13.85
CA VAL A 39 -2.28 -1.87 -12.54
C VAL A 39 -3.72 -1.57 -12.12
N LYS A 40 -4.18 -2.20 -11.04
CA LYS A 40 -5.52 -1.99 -10.48
C LYS A 40 -5.48 -0.96 -9.36
N GLU A 41 -6.21 0.14 -9.52
CA GLU A 41 -6.37 1.17 -8.47
C GLU A 41 -6.91 0.58 -7.16
N GLU A 42 -7.79 -0.42 -7.25
CA GLU A 42 -8.35 -1.18 -6.13
C GLU A 42 -7.25 -1.83 -5.26
N MET A 43 -6.15 -2.26 -5.89
CA MET A 43 -5.04 -2.88 -5.18
C MET A 43 -4.18 -1.85 -4.44
N ALA A 44 -4.07 -0.63 -4.99
CA ALA A 44 -3.38 0.47 -4.32
C ALA A 44 -4.16 0.91 -3.07
N GLU A 45 -5.49 1.01 -3.17
CA GLU A 45 -6.37 1.33 -2.05
C GLU A 45 -6.37 0.24 -0.97
N ALA A 46 -6.53 -1.03 -1.38
CA ALA A 46 -6.46 -2.15 -0.45
C ALA A 46 -5.08 -2.28 0.22
N GLY A 47 -4.01 -2.03 -0.53
CA GLY A 47 -2.65 -2.00 -0.02
C GLY A 47 -2.45 -0.93 1.05
N LEU A 48 -2.95 0.28 0.80
CA LEU A 48 -2.90 1.39 1.76
C LEU A 48 -3.65 1.06 3.07
N LEU A 49 -4.87 0.52 2.97
CA LEU A 49 -5.66 0.09 4.13
C LEU A 49 -4.97 -1.02 4.93
N ARG A 50 -4.32 -1.98 4.25
CA ARG A 50 -3.57 -3.05 4.91
C ARG A 50 -2.32 -2.52 5.62
N LEU A 51 -1.59 -1.60 5.01
CA LEU A 51 -0.42 -0.97 5.64
C LEU A 51 -0.81 -0.16 6.88
N TYR A 52 -1.93 0.58 6.81
CA TYR A 52 -2.47 1.28 7.97
C TYR A 52 -2.83 0.31 9.11
N GLY A 53 -3.55 -0.77 8.80
CA GLY A 53 -3.91 -1.79 9.79
C GLY A 53 -2.69 -2.48 10.39
N LEU A 54 -1.65 -2.74 9.58
CA LEU A 54 -0.38 -3.31 10.05
C LEU A 54 0.33 -2.36 11.03
N LEU A 55 0.40 -1.06 10.70
CA LEU A 55 1.04 -0.07 11.57
C LEU A 55 0.31 0.04 12.91
N ASP A 56 -1.03 0.07 12.89
CA ASP A 56 -1.85 0.11 14.10
C ASP A 56 -1.65 -1.16 14.94
N TRP A 57 -1.68 -2.34 14.32
CA TRP A 57 -1.44 -3.61 15.00
C TRP A 57 -0.04 -3.69 15.62
N ILE A 58 1.01 -3.27 14.92
CA ILE A 58 2.38 -3.20 15.46
C ILE A 58 2.40 -2.25 16.66
N GLY A 59 1.80 -1.07 16.55
CA GLY A 59 1.76 -0.09 17.63
C GLY A 59 1.05 -0.60 18.89
N GLN A 60 -0.08 -1.28 18.72
CA GLN A 60 -0.82 -1.92 19.83
C GLN A 60 -0.03 -3.07 20.45
N THR A 61 0.58 -3.91 19.62
CA THR A 61 1.39 -5.05 20.08
C THR A 61 2.60 -4.59 20.89
N LEU A 62 3.30 -3.55 20.42
CA LEU A 62 4.42 -2.95 21.15
C LEU A 62 3.95 -2.37 22.50
N LYS A 63 2.85 -1.61 22.53
CA LYS A 63 2.30 -1.09 23.78
C LYS A 63 1.95 -2.21 24.76
N ALA A 64 1.25 -3.25 24.31
CA ALA A 64 0.93 -4.41 25.14
C ALA A 64 2.20 -5.08 25.69
N MET A 65 3.23 -5.26 24.85
CA MET A 65 4.52 -5.82 25.30
C MET A 65 5.21 -4.96 26.37
N PHE A 66 5.13 -3.63 26.27
CA PHE A 66 5.74 -2.74 27.26
C PHE A 66 4.89 -2.58 28.53
N GLU A 67 3.56 -2.65 28.44
CA GLU A 67 2.63 -2.55 29.58
C GLU A 67 2.55 -3.85 30.40
N ASP A 68 2.68 -5.02 29.75
CA ASP A 68 2.66 -6.34 30.41
C ASP A 68 4.01 -6.76 31.03
N GLY A 69 5.00 -5.86 31.09
CA GLY A 69 6.29 -6.12 31.76
C GLY A 69 7.34 -6.84 30.90
N GLY A 70 7.28 -6.70 29.57
CA GLY A 70 8.30 -7.19 28.66
C GLY A 70 9.62 -6.43 28.78
N PHE A 71 10.65 -7.14 29.26
CA PHE A 71 12.00 -6.69 29.65
C PHE A 71 12.11 -6.12 31.06
N GLY A 72 11.90 -7.01 32.04
CA GLY A 72 12.71 -6.98 33.24
C GLY A 72 14.19 -7.16 32.88
N TYR A 73 14.94 -6.06 32.94
CA TYR A 73 16.31 -6.05 33.44
C TYR A 73 16.27 -5.60 34.89
#